data_AF-A0A6P3H4P8-F1
#
_entry.id   AF-A0A6P3H4P8-F1
#
_cell.length_a   1.000
_cell.length_b   1.000
_cell.length_c   1.000
_cell.angle_alpha   90.00
_cell.angle_beta   90.00
_cell.angle_gamma   90.00
#
_symmetry.space_group_name_H-M   'P 1'
#
loop_
_entity.id
_entity.type
_entity.pdbx_description
1 polymer ?
#
loop_
_entity_poly.entity_id
_entity_poly.type
_entity_poly.pdbx_seq_one_letter_code
_entity_poly.pdbx_strand_id
1 'polypeptide(L)'
;MSVQEPPAKPRFTTGLVYDTLMLKHQCTCGNTNSHPEHAGRIQSIWSRLQETGLRGKCECIRGRKATLEELQTVHSETHALLYGTNPLNRQKLDSSLTSVFVRLPCGGVGVSVSLMCK
;
A
#
# COMPACT_ATOMS: atom_id res chain seq x y z
N MET A 1 -18.31 19.19 -15.25
CA MET A 1 -18.27 20.09 -14.07
C MET A 1 -17.92 19.25 -12.86
N SER A 2 -16.70 19.36 -12.36
CA SER A 2 -16.29 18.63 -11.15
C SER A 2 -16.86 19.37 -9.95
N VAL A 3 -17.93 18.83 -9.36
CA VAL A 3 -18.48 19.35 -8.11
C VAL A 3 -17.40 19.13 -7.04
N GLN A 4 -16.68 20.19 -6.69
CA GLN A 4 -15.84 20.19 -5.49
C GLN A 4 -16.79 20.17 -4.31
N GLU A 5 -16.91 19.01 -3.68
CA GLU A 5 -17.62 18.85 -2.42
C GLU A 5 -17.01 19.84 -1.42
N PRO A 6 -17.80 20.71 -0.79
CA PRO A 6 -17.28 21.66 0.20
C PRO A 6 -16.58 20.88 1.31
N PRO A 7 -15.52 21.44 1.93
CA PRO A 7 -14.84 20.78 3.04
C PRO A 7 -15.87 20.47 4.13
N ALA A 8 -16.22 19.19 4.27
CA ALA A 8 -17.20 18.73 5.23
C ALA A 8 -16.73 19.17 6.62
N LYS A 9 -17.61 19.84 7.36
CA LYS A 9 -17.32 20.17 8.77
C LYS A 9 -16.95 18.86 9.48
N PRO A 10 -15.81 18.80 10.20
CA PRO A 10 -15.37 17.57 10.85
C PRO A 10 -16.48 17.10 11.79
N ARG A 11 -17.04 15.93 11.51
CA ARG A 11 -18.06 15.34 12.37
C ARG A 11 -17.31 14.60 13.46
N PHE A 12 -17.70 14.80 14.72
CA PHE A 12 -17.11 14.08 15.84
C PHE A 12 -17.63 12.63 15.85
N THR A 13 -17.11 11.82 14.93
CA THR A 13 -17.43 10.40 14.74
C THR A 13 -16.15 9.63 14.39
N THR A 14 -16.25 8.31 14.30
CA THR A 14 -15.13 7.45 13.88
C THR A 14 -14.80 7.68 12.41
N GLY A 15 -13.52 7.93 12.12
CA GLY A 15 -13.00 8.01 10.75
C GLY A 15 -12.59 6.63 10.21
N LEU A 16 -12.86 6.37 8.94
CA LEU A 16 -12.41 5.19 8.20
C LEU A 16 -11.62 5.61 6.97
N VAL A 17 -10.44 5.03 6.78
CA VAL A 17 -9.60 5.25 5.60
C VAL A 17 -9.52 3.95 4.80
N TYR A 18 -9.84 4.04 3.51
CA TYR A 18 -9.71 2.95 2.55
C TYR A 18 -9.43 3.51 1.16
N ASP A 19 -8.53 2.87 0.42
CA ASP A 19 -8.15 3.25 -0.94
C ASP A 19 -8.02 1.98 -1.79
N THR A 20 -8.72 1.94 -2.92
CA THR A 20 -8.72 0.81 -3.85
C THR A 20 -7.38 0.63 -4.55
N LEU A 21 -6.52 1.65 -4.59
CA LEU A 21 -5.16 1.53 -5.11
C LEU A 21 -4.31 0.57 -4.27
N MET A 22 -4.61 0.38 -2.98
CA MET A 22 -3.93 -0.61 -2.14
C MET A 22 -4.17 -2.04 -2.62
N LEU A 23 -5.29 -2.30 -3.31
CA LEU A 23 -5.59 -3.62 -3.89
C LEU A 23 -4.64 -3.99 -5.04
N LYS A 24 -3.93 -3.01 -5.62
CA LYS A 24 -2.92 -3.27 -6.66
C LYS A 24 -1.61 -3.82 -6.09
N HIS A 25 -1.45 -3.85 -4.77
CA HIS A 25 -0.35 -4.56 -4.14
C HIS A 25 -0.62 -6.07 -4.22
N GLN A 26 -0.20 -6.68 -5.33
CA GLN A 26 -0.39 -8.09 -5.60
C GLN A 26 0.89 -8.67 -6.19
N CYS A 27 1.21 -9.91 -5.81
CA CYS A 27 2.28 -10.65 -6.47
C CYS A 27 1.95 -10.87 -7.95
N THR A 28 2.93 -10.68 -8.83
CA THR A 28 2.77 -10.87 -10.28
C THR A 28 2.65 -12.33 -10.71
N CYS A 29 2.76 -13.29 -9.78
CA CYS A 29 2.57 -14.72 -10.06
C CYS A 29 1.13 -15.09 -10.45
N GLY A 30 0.15 -14.21 -10.18
CA GLY A 30 -1.26 -14.45 -10.47
C GLY A 30 -1.96 -15.48 -9.56
N ASN A 31 -1.25 -16.11 -8.62
CA ASN A 31 -1.81 -17.11 -7.71
C ASN A 31 -2.01 -16.57 -6.29
N THR A 32 -3.21 -16.09 -5.97
CA THR A 32 -3.53 -15.57 -4.63
C THR A 32 -3.51 -16.64 -3.54
N ASN A 33 -3.67 -17.92 -3.86
CA ASN A 33 -3.65 -19.00 -2.85
C ASN A 33 -2.24 -19.25 -2.30
N SER A 34 -1.20 -18.83 -3.02
CA SER A 34 0.19 -18.92 -2.59
C SER A 34 0.63 -17.72 -1.74
N HIS A 35 -0.22 -16.70 -1.57
CA HIS A 35 0.11 -15.47 -0.87
C HIS A 35 -0.94 -15.16 0.19
N PRO A 36 -0.65 -15.39 1.49
CA PRO A 36 -1.59 -15.05 2.55
C PRO A 36 -1.86 -13.53 2.65
N GLU A 37 -0.91 -12.72 2.17
CA GLU A 37 -1.08 -11.27 1.98
C GLU A 37 -1.60 -11.01 0.56
N HIS A 38 -2.88 -10.64 0.43
CA HIS A 38 -3.52 -10.35 -0.84
C HIS A 38 -4.65 -9.32 -0.70
N ALA A 39 -5.03 -8.68 -1.81
CA ALA A 39 -6.05 -7.63 -1.90
C ALA A 39 -7.39 -7.97 -1.19
N GLY A 40 -7.83 -9.24 -1.28
CA GLY A 40 -9.04 -9.72 -0.62
C GLY A 40 -9.11 -9.51 0.90
N ARG A 41 -7.97 -9.34 1.60
CA ARG A 41 -7.96 -9.05 3.04
C ARG A 41 -8.67 -7.73 3.36
N ILE A 42 -8.24 -6.63 2.75
CA ILE A 42 -8.84 -5.31 3.01
C ILE A 42 -10.19 -5.16 2.30
N GLN A 43 -10.37 -5.81 1.14
CA GLN A 43 -11.64 -5.80 0.42
C GLN A 43 -12.76 -6.45 1.23
N SER A 44 -12.50 -7.61 1.84
CA SER A 44 -13.52 -8.31 2.65
C SER A 44 -13.92 -7.53 3.89
N ILE A 45 -12.96 -6.89 4.58
CA ILE A 45 -13.22 -6.01 5.72
C ILE A 45 -14.07 -4.81 5.27
N TRP A 46 -13.71 -4.16 4.15
CA TRP A 46 -14.47 -3.01 3.64
C TRP A 46 -15.89 -3.38 3.20
N SER A 47 -16.08 -4.55 2.59
CA SER A 47 -17.42 -5.08 2.28
C SER A 47 -18.22 -5.35 3.55
N ARG A 48 -17.62 -5.98 4.57
CA ARG A 48 -18.30 -6.25 5.85
C ARG A 48 -18.74 -4.96 6.56
N LEU A 49 -17.91 -3.92 6.55
CA LEU A 49 -18.25 -2.62 7.14
C LEU A 49 -19.43 -1.95 6.41
N GLN A 50 -19.58 -2.21 5.11
CA GLN A 50 -20.71 -1.73 4.31
C GLN A 50 -21.98 -2.55 4.58
N GLU A 51 -21.88 -3.88 4.54
CA GLU A 51 -23.00 -4.81 4.79
C GLU A 51 -23.63 -4.61 6.17
N THR A 52 -22.80 -4.34 7.19
CA THR A 52 -23.27 -4.08 8.56
C THR A 52 -23.80 -2.66 8.77
N GLY A 53 -23.69 -1.77 7.77
CA GLY A 53 -24.07 -0.36 7.88
C GLY A 53 -23.14 0.49 8.74
N LEU A 54 -22.04 -0.08 9.27
CA LEU A 54 -21.06 0.66 10.09
C LEU A 54 -20.40 1.78 9.29
N ARG A 55 -20.08 1.55 8.02
CA ARG A 55 -19.52 2.57 7.13
C ARG A 55 -20.40 3.83 7.09
N GLY A 56 -21.72 3.68 7.08
CA GLY A 56 -22.66 4.82 7.03
C GLY A 56 -22.69 5.67 8.31
N LYS A 57 -22.19 5.13 9.42
CA LYS A 57 -22.06 5.84 10.71
C LYS A 57 -20.71 6.54 10.88
N CYS A 58 -19.73 6.17 10.05
CA CYS A 58 -18.36 6.67 10.09
C CYS A 58 -18.12 7.75 9.03
N GLU A 59 -17.12 8.59 9.27
CA GLU A 59 -16.63 9.54 8.28
C GLU A 59 -15.60 8.85 7.37
N CYS A 60 -15.80 8.89 6.05
CA CYS A 60 -14.84 8.31 5.11
C CYS A 60 -13.74 9.33 4.81
N ILE A 61 -12.53 9.06 5.28
CA ILE A 61 -11.38 9.94 5.12
C ILE A 61 -10.57 9.48 3.90
N ARG A 62 -10.20 10.44 3.04
CA ARG A 62 -9.40 10.16 1.86
C ARG A 62 -7.93 9.98 2.23
N GLY A 63 -7.38 8.82 1.88
CA GLY A 63 -5.95 8.55 2.01
C GLY A 63 -5.09 9.29 0.98
N ARG A 64 -3.79 9.34 1.23
CA ARG A 64 -2.76 9.79 0.28
C ARG A 64 -1.51 8.95 0.42
N LYS A 65 -0.60 9.02 -0.56
CA LYS A 65 0.75 8.47 -0.40
C LYS A 65 1.50 9.27 0.66
N ALA A 66 2.27 8.57 1.49
CA ALA A 66 3.25 9.20 2.35
C ALA A 66 4.34 9.87 1.51
N THR A 67 4.88 10.99 1.98
CA THR A 67 6.04 11.63 1.37
C THR A 67 7.31 10.85 1.71
N LEU A 68 8.39 11.03 0.94
CA LEU A 68 9.68 10.41 1.27
C LEU A 68 10.21 10.89 2.63
N GLU A 69 10.01 12.18 2.94
CA GLU A 69 10.36 12.77 4.24
C GLU A 69 9.61 12.09 5.40
N GLU A 70 8.30 11.84 5.25
CA GLU A 70 7.51 11.12 6.25
C GLU A 70 8.02 9.70 6.46
N LEU A 71 8.37 8.98 5.38
CA LEU A 71 8.93 7.64 5.47
C LEU A 71 10.32 7.64 6.15
N GLN A 72 11.12 8.68 5.90
CA GLN A 72 12.47 8.82 6.46
C GLN A 72 12.51 9.14 7.96
N THR A 73 11.36 9.47 8.57
CA THR A 73 11.27 9.62 10.03
C THR A 73 11.56 8.31 10.78
N VAL A 74 11.37 7.16 10.11
CA VAL A 74 11.59 5.82 10.68
C VAL A 74 12.61 5.00 9.86
N HIS A 75 12.63 5.19 8.54
CA HIS A 75 13.45 4.41 7.62
C HIS A 75 14.67 5.18 7.12
N SER A 76 15.74 4.48 6.76
CA SER A 76 16.88 5.12 6.07
C SER A 76 16.47 5.65 4.70
N GLU A 77 17.20 6.66 4.21
CA GLU A 77 16.97 7.24 2.88
C GLU A 77 17.00 6.18 1.77
N THR A 78 17.98 5.28 1.80
CA THR A 78 18.10 4.18 0.84
C THR A 78 16.87 3.27 0.85
N HIS A 79 16.33 2.95 2.03
CA HIS A 79 15.13 2.11 2.17
C HIS A 79 13.89 2.81 1.60
N ALA A 80 13.69 4.09 1.98
CA ALA A 80 12.57 4.89 1.51
C ALA A 80 12.61 5.08 -0.03
N LEU A 81 13.79 5.30 -0.60
CA LEU A 81 13.95 5.39 -2.06
C LEU A 81 13.70 4.06 -2.76
N LEU A 82 14.21 2.95 -2.22
CA LEU A 82 14.10 1.63 -2.86
C LEU A 82 12.64 1.14 -2.90
N TYR A 83 11.89 1.29 -1.81
CA TYR A 83 10.52 0.76 -1.69
C TYR A 83 9.43 1.80 -1.94
N GLY A 84 9.70 3.09 -1.70
CA GLY A 84 8.72 4.18 -1.83
C GLY A 84 8.62 4.78 -3.23
N THR A 85 9.60 4.53 -4.12
CA THR A 85 9.61 5.09 -5.48
C THR A 85 9.25 4.06 -6.55
N ASN A 86 8.69 4.54 -7.66
CA ASN A 86 8.35 3.71 -8.82
C ASN A 86 9.63 3.12 -9.43
N PRO A 87 9.68 1.81 -9.75
CA PRO A 87 10.83 1.17 -10.40
C PRO A 87 11.37 1.89 -11.64
N LEU A 88 10.53 2.60 -12.39
CA LEU A 88 10.98 3.39 -13.55
C LEU A 88 11.90 4.58 -13.17
N ASN A 89 11.74 5.13 -11.97
CA ASN A 89 12.62 6.17 -11.44
C ASN A 89 13.88 5.62 -10.75
N ARG A 90 14.03 4.29 -10.64
CA ARG A 90 15.17 3.62 -9.99
C ARG A 90 16.41 3.54 -10.86
N GLN A 91 16.38 3.99 -12.13
CA GLN A 91 17.59 4.03 -12.97
C GLN A 91 18.71 4.93 -12.43
N LYS A 92 18.42 5.79 -11.44
CA LYS A 92 19.42 6.60 -10.73
C LYS A 92 19.98 5.93 -9.47
N LEU A 93 19.52 4.73 -9.12
CA LEU A 93 19.97 4.00 -7.93
C LEU A 93 21.05 3.01 -8.33
N ASP A 94 22.16 3.01 -7.58
CA ASP A 94 23.36 2.19 -7.82
C ASP A 94 23.02 0.71 -8.08
N SER A 95 23.72 0.10 -9.05
CA SER A 95 23.56 -1.30 -9.49
C SER A 95 23.60 -2.29 -8.32
N SER A 96 24.24 -1.94 -7.20
CA SER A 96 24.28 -2.73 -5.96
C SER A 96 22.88 -3.03 -5.37
N LEU A 97 21.88 -2.18 -5.56
CA LEU A 97 20.53 -2.34 -4.98
C LEU A 97 19.59 -3.21 -5.83
N THR A 98 19.97 -3.55 -7.06
CA THR A 98 19.24 -4.54 -7.88
C THR A 98 19.29 -5.95 -7.30
N SER A 99 20.27 -6.22 -6.43
CA SER A 99 20.44 -7.50 -5.72
C SER A 99 19.39 -7.78 -4.63
N VAL A 100 18.57 -6.79 -4.27
CA VAL A 100 17.59 -6.90 -3.17
C VAL A 100 16.32 -7.65 -3.60
N PHE A 101 15.96 -7.56 -4.88
CA PHE A 101 14.79 -8.23 -5.42
C PHE A 101 15.19 -9.56 -6.07
N VAL A 102 14.54 -10.63 -5.64
CA VAL A 102 14.77 -11.99 -6.13
C VAL A 102 13.50 -12.57 -6.74
N ARG A 103 13.69 -13.52 -7.66
CA ARG A 103 12.58 -14.31 -8.21
C ARG A 103 12.16 -15.34 -7.17
N LEU A 104 10.88 -15.32 -6.82
CA LEU A 104 10.30 -16.24 -5.85
C LEU A 104 9.89 -17.56 -6.53
N PRO A 105 9.78 -18.68 -5.78
CA PRO A 105 9.30 -19.96 -6.32
C PRO A 105 7.90 -19.89 -6.93
N CYS A 106 7.06 -18.95 -6.48
CA CYS A 106 5.74 -18.70 -7.08
C CYS A 106 5.81 -18.08 -8.49
N GLY A 107 7.01 -17.69 -8.96
CA GLY A 107 7.20 -17.04 -10.27
C GLY A 107 7.15 -15.52 -10.24
N GLY A 108 6.75 -14.92 -9.11
CA GLY A 108 6.77 -13.47 -8.89
C GLY A 108 8.14 -12.93 -8.47
N VAL A 109 8.20 -11.61 -8.26
CA VAL A 109 9.40 -10.91 -7.76
C VAL A 109 9.10 -10.38 -6.36
N GLY A 110 10.04 -10.56 -5.43
CA GLY A 110 9.92 -10.06 -4.07
C GLY A 110 11.28 -9.78 -3.45
N VAL A 111 11.29 -9.32 -2.20
CA VAL A 111 12.54 -9.13 -1.44
C VAL A 111 13.01 -10.47 -0.89
N SER A 112 14.33 -10.69 -0.88
CA SER A 112 14.89 -11.92 -0.30
C SER A 112 14.57 -12.00 1.19
N VAL A 113 14.14 -13.17 1.67
CA VAL A 113 13.86 -13.43 3.10
C VAL A 113 15.06 -13.10 4.00
N SER A 114 16.28 -13.19 3.48
CA SER A 114 17.51 -12.85 4.21
C SER A 114 17.65 -11.35 4.53
N LEU A 115 16.89 -10.47 3.87
CA LEU A 115 16.87 -9.02 4.13
C LEU A 115 15.72 -8.59 5.04
N MET A 116 14.80 -9.49 5.39
CA MET A 116 13.60 -9.16 6.17
C MET A 116 13.79 -9.34 7.70
N CYS A 117 14.96 -9.86 8.13
CA CYS A 117 15.33 -10.11 9.52
C CYS A 117 16.59 -9.34 9.98
N LYS A 118 16.93 -8.21 9.36
CA LYS A 118 17.96 -7.30 9.86
C LYS A 118 17.36 -5.96 10.24
#